data_AF-A0A2S0WV17-F1
#
_entry.id   AF-A0A2S0WV17-F1
#
_cell.length_a   1.000
_cell.length_b   1.000
_cell.length_c   1.000
_cell.angle_alpha   90.00
_cell.angle_beta   90.00
_cell.angle_gamma   90.00
#
_symmetry.space_group_name_H-M   'P 1'
#
loop_
_entity.id
_entity.type
_entity.pdbx_description
1 polymer ?
#
loop_
_entity_poly.entity_id
_entity_poly.type
_entity_poly.pdbx_seq_one_letter_code
_entity_poly.pdbx_strand_id
1 'polypeptide(L)'
;MMTEPYLPNGTQTPSERQAETTSLGDLLAEVSRDVSTLMRQEVELAKAEIRETTKRAGRGAGLLGGASVAGILALAFLSVALWWALGYLMGNAWSAVIVAVLWGIVALVLALTGKKQIEQISGLPQTVDTVKEIPDALKRNEENR
;
A
#
# COMPACT_ATOMS: atom_id res chain seq x y z
N MET A 1 -77.49 -37.85 13.12
CA MET A 1 -77.11 -36.49 12.66
C MET A 1 -75.99 -36.00 13.57
N MET A 2 -74.75 -36.06 13.12
CA MET A 2 -73.61 -35.33 13.71
C MET A 2 -72.97 -34.55 12.57
N THR A 3 -72.94 -33.23 12.72
CA THR A 3 -72.50 -32.23 11.76
C THR A 3 -70.98 -32.21 11.66
N GLU A 4 -70.44 -32.27 10.44
CA GLU A 4 -69.01 -32.05 10.17
C GLU A 4 -68.57 -30.63 10.60
N PRO A 5 -67.40 -30.49 11.25
CA PRO A 5 -66.85 -29.19 11.61
C PRO A 5 -66.21 -28.49 10.40
N TYR A 6 -66.66 -27.26 10.13
CA TYR A 6 -66.06 -26.35 9.14
C TYR A 6 -64.75 -25.77 9.68
N LEU A 7 -63.61 -26.14 9.08
CA LEU A 7 -62.31 -25.53 9.39
C LEU A 7 -62.12 -24.28 8.51
N PRO A 8 -61.88 -23.09 9.11
CA PRO A 8 -61.68 -21.86 8.35
C PRO A 8 -60.36 -21.90 7.58
N ASN A 9 -60.44 -21.51 6.30
CA ASN A 9 -59.30 -21.36 5.39
C ASN A 9 -58.15 -20.59 6.04
N GLY A 10 -56.94 -21.18 6.01
CA GLY A 10 -55.74 -20.62 6.59
C GLY A 10 -55.44 -19.22 6.05
N THR A 11 -55.22 -18.27 6.95
CA THR A 11 -54.66 -16.96 6.61
C THR A 11 -53.22 -17.15 6.13
N GLN A 12 -53.05 -17.32 4.82
CA GLN A 12 -51.74 -17.31 4.17
C GLN A 12 -51.00 -16.04 4.59
N THR A 13 -49.79 -16.23 5.12
CA THR A 13 -48.90 -15.16 5.53
C THR A 13 -48.53 -14.32 4.30
N PRO A 14 -48.24 -13.01 4.44
CA PRO A 14 -47.89 -12.14 3.31
C PRO A 14 -46.75 -12.71 2.44
N SER A 15 -45.80 -13.42 3.05
CA SER A 15 -44.70 -14.14 2.40
C SER A 15 -45.15 -15.33 1.53
N GLU A 16 -46.18 -16.08 1.94
CA GLU A 16 -46.71 -17.20 1.15
C GLU A 16 -47.47 -16.71 -0.10
N ARG A 17 -48.24 -15.62 0.04
CA ARG A 17 -48.90 -14.98 -1.11
C ARG A 17 -47.90 -14.37 -2.10
N GLN A 18 -46.81 -13.81 -1.60
CA GLN A 18 -45.75 -13.24 -2.43
C GLN A 18 -45.00 -14.35 -3.18
N ALA A 19 -44.71 -15.48 -2.52
CA ALA A 19 -44.08 -16.65 -3.13
C ALA A 19 -44.95 -17.33 -4.20
N GLU A 20 -46.28 -17.30 -4.08
CA GLU A 20 -47.19 -17.78 -5.14
C GLU A 20 -47.19 -16.87 -6.39
N THR A 21 -46.87 -15.58 -6.24
CA THR A 21 -46.86 -14.59 -7.35
C THR A 21 -45.49 -14.29 -7.93
N THR A 22 -44.42 -14.56 -7.19
CA THR A 22 -43.03 -14.30 -7.59
C THR A 22 -42.55 -15.43 -8.50
N SER A 23 -42.13 -15.08 -9.72
CA SER A 23 -41.60 -16.07 -10.64
C SER A 23 -40.17 -16.47 -10.26
N LEU A 24 -39.72 -17.65 -10.72
CA LEU A 24 -38.31 -18.07 -10.62
C LEU A 24 -37.35 -17.04 -11.24
N GLY A 25 -37.80 -16.30 -12.25
CA GLY A 25 -37.03 -15.23 -12.88
C GLY A 25 -36.82 -14.02 -11.96
N ASP A 26 -37.81 -13.70 -11.14
CA ASP A 26 -37.74 -12.59 -10.17
C ASP A 26 -36.77 -12.92 -9.03
N LEU A 27 -36.76 -14.16 -8.53
CA LEU A 27 -35.80 -14.62 -7.52
C LEU A 27 -34.36 -14.61 -8.03
N LEU A 28 -34.14 -15.03 -9.28
CA LEU A 28 -32.82 -14.98 -9.93
C LEU A 28 -32.35 -13.53 -10.15
N ALA A 29 -33.27 -12.63 -10.52
CA ALA A 29 -32.98 -11.21 -10.65
C ALA A 29 -32.63 -10.56 -9.31
N GLU A 30 -33.28 -10.97 -8.21
CA GLU A 30 -33.01 -10.50 -6.86
C GLU A 30 -31.65 -10.98 -6.34
N VAL A 31 -31.35 -12.28 -6.46
CA VAL A 31 -30.03 -12.83 -6.10
C VAL A 31 -28.92 -12.18 -6.93
N SER A 32 -29.11 -11.98 -8.23
CA SER A 32 -28.13 -11.29 -9.08
C SER A 32 -27.91 -9.85 -8.64
N ARG A 33 -28.95 -9.18 -8.14
CA ARG A 33 -28.87 -7.81 -7.63
C ARG A 33 -28.15 -7.75 -6.28
N ASP A 34 -28.38 -8.73 -5.41
CA ASP A 34 -27.71 -8.85 -4.12
C ASP A 34 -26.22 -9.14 -4.28
N VAL A 35 -25.85 -10.07 -5.16
CA VAL A 35 -24.44 -10.36 -5.47
C VAL A 35 -23.74 -9.14 -6.06
N SER A 36 -24.40 -8.42 -6.98
CA SER A 36 -23.88 -7.16 -7.53
C SER A 36 -23.67 -6.10 -6.45
N THR A 37 -24.58 -6.03 -5.48
CA THR A 37 -24.50 -5.12 -4.33
C THR A 37 -23.33 -5.48 -3.42
N LEU A 38 -23.14 -6.76 -3.09
CA LEU A 38 -22.01 -7.23 -2.29
C LEU A 38 -20.67 -6.96 -2.97
N MET A 39 -20.56 -7.27 -4.26
CA MET A 39 -19.34 -6.98 -5.03
C MET A 39 -18.99 -5.49 -5.02
N ARG A 40 -20.00 -4.63 -5.14
CA ARG A 40 -19.80 -3.19 -5.05
C ARG A 40 -19.35 -2.76 -3.65
N GLN A 41 -19.90 -3.37 -2.60
CA GLN A 41 -19.51 -3.10 -1.21
C GLN A 41 -18.07 -3.56 -0.91
N GLU A 42 -17.65 -4.74 -1.38
CA GLU A 42 -16.27 -5.23 -1.25
C GLU A 42 -15.28 -4.28 -1.94
N VAL A 43 -15.64 -3.79 -3.14
CA VAL A 43 -14.83 -2.79 -3.85
C VAL A 43 -14.78 -1.47 -3.08
N GLU A 44 -15.90 -1.01 -2.51
CA GLU A 44 -15.95 0.22 -1.70
C GLU A 44 -15.14 0.08 -0.41
N LEU A 45 -15.17 -1.09 0.23
CA LEU A 45 -14.38 -1.41 1.42
C LEU A 45 -12.88 -1.47 1.10
N ALA A 46 -12.49 -2.21 0.05
CA ALA A 46 -11.10 -2.27 -0.40
C ALA A 46 -10.56 -0.88 -0.76
N LYS A 47 -11.38 -0.05 -1.43
CA LYS A 47 -11.04 1.36 -1.69
C LYS A 47 -10.85 2.16 -0.39
N ALA A 48 -11.70 1.95 0.62
CA ALA A 48 -11.57 2.62 1.90
C ALA A 48 -10.29 2.21 2.63
N GLU A 49 -9.97 0.92 2.67
CA GLU A 49 -8.76 0.39 3.30
C GLU A 49 -7.49 0.86 2.59
N ILE A 50 -7.47 0.84 1.26
CA ILE A 50 -6.35 1.38 0.46
C ILE A 50 -6.20 2.88 0.73
N ARG A 51 -7.29 3.64 0.78
CA ARG A 51 -7.24 5.09 1.04
C ARG A 51 -6.69 5.38 2.44
N GLU A 52 -7.12 4.63 3.45
CA GLU A 52 -6.62 4.77 4.81
C GLU A 52 -5.14 4.40 4.91
N THR A 53 -4.75 3.28 4.32
CA THR A 53 -3.34 2.84 4.23
C THR A 53 -2.49 3.89 3.55
N THR A 54 -2.93 4.41 2.40
CA THR A 54 -2.24 5.46 1.65
C THR A 54 -2.12 6.75 2.46
N LYS A 55 -3.16 7.14 3.19
CA LYS A 55 -3.13 8.33 4.05
C LYS A 55 -2.13 8.17 5.20
N ARG A 56 -2.11 7.01 5.84
CA ARG A 56 -1.17 6.70 6.94
C ARG A 56 0.27 6.65 6.41
N ALA A 57 0.51 5.95 5.30
CA ALA A 57 1.80 5.89 4.63
C ALA A 57 2.27 7.28 4.18
N GLY A 58 1.37 8.08 3.56
CA GLY A 58 1.66 9.44 3.11
C GLY A 58 2.00 10.39 4.26
N ARG A 59 1.30 10.28 5.40
CA ARG A 59 1.66 11.04 6.61
C ARG A 59 3.01 10.61 7.16
N GLY A 60 3.28 9.32 7.21
CA GLY A 60 4.58 8.78 7.63
C GLY A 60 5.73 9.29 6.75
N ALA A 61 5.58 9.15 5.43
CA ALA A 61 6.54 9.65 4.45
C ALA A 61 6.72 11.17 4.56
N GLY A 62 5.64 11.94 4.74
CA GLY A 62 5.70 13.39 4.95
C GLY A 62 6.44 13.79 6.23
N LEU A 63 6.22 13.07 7.34
CA LEU A 63 6.94 13.30 8.59
C LEU A 63 8.43 12.95 8.46
N LEU A 64 8.78 11.83 7.82
CA LEU A 64 10.18 11.45 7.59
C LEU A 64 10.88 12.42 6.62
N GLY A 65 10.19 12.88 5.59
CA GLY A 65 10.68 13.93 4.69
C GLY A 65 10.94 15.24 5.45
N GLY A 66 9.97 15.69 6.25
CA GLY A 66 10.13 16.88 7.10
C GLY A 66 11.25 16.75 8.13
N ALA A 67 11.36 15.59 8.79
CA ALA A 67 12.43 15.29 9.74
C ALA A 67 13.82 15.30 9.08
N SER A 68 13.92 14.85 7.83
CA SER A 68 15.17 14.91 7.07
C SER A 68 15.62 16.35 6.83
N VAL A 69 14.70 17.23 6.39
CA VAL A 69 14.99 18.66 6.20
C VAL A 69 15.37 19.34 7.52
N ALA A 70 14.56 19.12 8.57
CA ALA A 70 14.83 19.68 9.90
C ALA A 70 16.17 19.18 10.47
N GLY A 71 16.49 17.89 10.26
CA GLY A 71 17.75 17.29 10.66
C GLY A 71 18.95 17.92 9.95
N ILE A 72 18.87 18.14 8.64
CA ILE A 72 19.93 18.84 7.88
C ILE A 72 20.16 20.25 8.42
N LEU A 73 19.09 21.01 8.65
CA LEU A 73 19.20 22.37 9.21
C LEU A 73 19.81 22.36 10.62
N ALA A 74 19.36 21.45 11.49
CA ALA A 74 19.91 21.30 12.83
C ALA A 74 21.40 20.97 12.79
N LEU A 75 21.81 20.01 11.95
CA LEU A 75 23.21 19.62 11.78
C LEU A 75 24.07 20.77 11.21
N ALA A 76 23.52 21.58 10.29
CA ALA A 76 24.21 22.76 9.78
C ALA A 76 24.46 23.80 10.89
N PHE A 77 23.45 24.15 11.68
CA PHE A 77 23.61 25.08 12.80
C PHE A 77 24.53 24.54 13.90
N LEU A 78 24.44 23.24 14.22
CA LEU A 78 25.37 22.59 15.15
C LEU A 78 26.81 22.63 14.63
N SER A 79 27.01 22.48 13.32
CA SER A 79 28.35 22.57 12.71
C SER A 79 28.93 23.98 12.82
N VAL A 80 28.11 25.01 12.58
CA VAL A 80 28.51 26.41 12.76
C VAL A 80 28.81 26.70 14.23
N ALA A 81 27.96 26.25 15.14
CA ALA A 81 28.16 26.41 16.57
C ALA A 81 29.45 25.73 17.05
N LEU A 82 29.70 24.49 16.60
CA LEU A 82 30.93 23.75 16.90
C LEU A 82 32.15 24.45 16.33
N TRP A 83 32.06 24.97 15.10
CA TRP A 83 33.14 25.74 14.49
C TRP A 83 33.48 26.95 15.37
N TRP A 84 32.50 27.76 15.73
CA TRP A 84 32.71 28.94 16.58
C TRP A 84 33.26 28.56 17.97
N ALA A 85 32.70 27.53 18.60
CA ALA A 85 33.16 27.06 19.92
C ALA A 85 34.63 26.64 19.90
N LEU A 86 35.05 25.83 18.92
CA LEU A 86 36.46 25.45 18.73
C LEU A 86 37.31 26.66 18.29
N GLY A 87 36.72 27.59 17.54
CA GLY A 87 37.35 28.83 17.12
C GLY A 87 37.88 29.66 18.28
N TYR A 88 37.14 29.73 19.39
CA TYR A 88 37.59 30.40 20.61
C TYR A 88 38.76 29.71 21.31
N LEU A 89 38.95 28.41 21.11
CA LEU A 89 40.01 27.63 21.77
C LEU A 89 41.31 27.58 20.94
N MET A 90 41.22 27.49 19.62
CA MET A 90 42.38 27.23 18.74
C MET A 90 42.40 28.03 17.44
N GLY A 91 41.44 28.94 17.24
CA GLY A 91 41.30 29.75 16.03
C GLY A 91 40.42 29.13 14.95
N ASN A 92 39.76 30.00 14.18
CA ASN A 92 38.74 29.60 13.21
C ASN A 92 39.28 28.72 12.06
N ALA A 93 40.54 28.89 11.66
CA ALA A 93 41.12 28.10 10.57
C ALA A 93 41.26 26.62 10.95
N TRP A 94 41.83 26.33 12.11
CA TRP A 94 42.01 24.95 12.59
C TRP A 94 40.69 24.30 13.00
N SER A 95 39.78 25.09 13.57
CA SER A 95 38.41 24.64 13.83
C SER A 95 37.70 24.15 12.56
N ALA A 96 37.82 24.89 11.45
CA ALA A 96 37.25 24.50 10.16
C ALA A 96 37.73 23.13 9.69
N VAL A 97 39.04 22.87 9.83
CA VAL A 97 39.66 21.59 9.46
C VAL A 97 39.09 20.45 10.30
N ILE A 98 38.94 20.63 11.61
CA ILE A 98 38.38 19.60 12.49
C ILE A 98 36.92 19.28 12.12
N VAL A 99 36.10 20.31 11.91
CA VAL A 99 34.70 20.13 11.51
C VAL A 99 34.61 19.44 10.14
N ALA A 100 35.49 19.80 9.20
CA ALA A 100 35.56 19.16 7.89
C ALA A 100 35.96 17.68 7.97
N VAL A 101 36.96 17.34 8.79
CA VAL A 101 37.36 15.94 9.02
C VAL A 101 36.24 15.14 9.65
N LEU A 102 35.53 15.71 10.65
CA LEU A 102 34.37 15.08 11.28
C LEU A 102 33.30 14.73 10.24
N TRP A 103 32.91 15.69 9.38
CA TRP A 103 31.94 15.43 8.32
C TRP A 103 32.46 14.47 7.25
N GLY A 104 33.76 14.48 6.95
CA GLY A 104 34.39 13.49 6.07
C GLY A 104 34.25 12.06 6.59
N ILE A 105 34.43 11.85 7.90
CA ILE A 105 34.21 10.54 8.54
C ILE A 105 32.74 10.13 8.46
N VAL A 106 31.82 11.05 8.79
CA VAL A 106 30.37 10.80 8.69
C VAL A 106 29.99 10.40 7.24
N ALA A 107 30.46 11.16 6.25
CA ALA A 107 30.21 10.89 4.84
C ALA A 107 30.75 9.52 4.40
N LEU A 108 31.96 9.16 4.82
CA LEU A 108 32.56 7.85 4.54
C LEU A 108 31.71 6.71 5.11
N VAL A 109 31.29 6.81 6.37
CA VAL A 109 30.44 5.79 7.02
C VAL A 109 29.10 5.67 6.31
N LEU A 110 28.46 6.79 5.96
CA LEU A 110 27.19 6.80 5.23
C LEU A 110 27.34 6.16 3.83
N ALA A 111 28.39 6.50 3.10
CA ALA A 111 28.66 5.95 1.77
C ALA A 111 28.86 4.43 1.83
N LEU A 112 29.67 3.94 2.78
CA LEU A 112 29.91 2.51 2.96
C LEU A 112 28.65 1.75 3.38
N THR A 113 27.85 2.33 4.28
CA THR A 113 26.60 1.72 4.75
C THR A 113 25.54 1.71 3.65
N GLY A 114 25.41 2.82 2.91
CA GLY A 114 24.50 2.93 1.77
C GLY A 114 24.86 1.93 0.68
N LYS A 115 26.15 1.82 0.34
CA LYS A 115 26.64 0.81 -0.61
C LYS A 115 26.27 -0.61 -0.18
N LYS A 116 26.52 -0.98 1.09
CA LYS A 116 26.14 -2.30 1.62
C LYS A 116 24.64 -2.58 1.53
N GLN A 117 23.80 -1.58 1.83
CA GLN A 117 22.34 -1.75 1.74
C GLN A 117 21.88 -1.92 0.30
N ILE A 118 22.44 -1.16 -0.65
CA ILE A 118 22.15 -1.33 -2.08
C ILE A 118 22.57 -2.72 -2.56
N GLU A 119 23.77 -3.18 -2.17
CA GLU A 119 24.28 -4.52 -2.50
C GLU A 119 23.37 -5.64 -1.98
N GLN A 120 22.83 -5.49 -0.76
CA GLN A 120 21.87 -6.44 -0.19
C GLN A 120 20.54 -6.49 -0.96
N ILE A 121 20.08 -5.34 -1.48
CA ILE A 121 18.86 -5.28 -2.31
C ILE A 121 19.12 -5.90 -3.69
N SER A 122 20.32 -5.73 -4.25
CA SER A 122 20.73 -6.37 -5.53
C SER A 122 20.97 -7.88 -5.43
N GLY A 123 20.89 -8.47 -4.24
CA GLY A 123 20.85 -9.92 -4.03
C GLY A 123 19.49 -10.57 -4.37
N LEU A 124 18.45 -9.80 -4.72
CA LEU A 124 17.28 -10.37 -5.41
C LEU A 124 17.73 -10.83 -6.80
N PRO A 125 17.52 -12.11 -7.16
CA PRO A 125 18.10 -12.73 -8.34
C PRO A 125 17.73 -11.96 -9.61
N GLN A 126 18.60 -12.08 -10.61
CA GLN A 126 18.50 -11.56 -11.98
C GLN A 126 17.25 -12.07 -12.74
N THR A 127 16.05 -11.99 -12.16
CA THR A 127 14.79 -12.36 -12.83
C THR A 127 14.37 -11.33 -13.90
N VAL A 128 15.20 -10.31 -14.14
CA VAL A 128 15.12 -9.48 -15.35
C VAL A 128 15.69 -10.18 -16.59
N ASP A 129 16.46 -11.27 -16.44
CA ASP A 129 16.89 -12.08 -17.59
C ASP A 129 15.83 -13.15 -17.97
N THR A 130 14.95 -13.56 -17.05
CA THR A 130 13.83 -14.48 -17.35
C THR A 130 12.68 -13.81 -18.13
N VAL A 131 12.57 -12.48 -18.13
CA VAL A 131 11.59 -11.76 -18.98
C VAL A 131 12.07 -11.63 -20.44
N LYS A 132 13.35 -11.94 -20.72
CA LYS A 132 13.91 -11.96 -22.09
C LYS A 132 13.85 -13.34 -22.75
N GLU A 133 13.50 -14.39 -22.03
CA GLU A 133 13.13 -15.70 -22.59
C GLU A 133 11.62 -15.90 -22.56
N ILE A 134 10.86 -14.96 -23.14
CA ILE A 134 9.52 -15.33 -23.64
C ILE A 134 9.78 -16.11 -24.93
N PRO A 135 9.54 -17.43 -24.93
CA PRO A 135 9.98 -18.31 -26.00
C PRO A 135 9.24 -18.01 -27.30
N ASP A 136 9.88 -18.31 -28.42
CA ASP A 136 9.32 -18.42 -29.78
C ASP A 136 8.09 -19.37 -29.92
N ALA A 137 7.50 -19.80 -28.81
CA ALA A 137 6.33 -20.66 -28.70
C ALA A 137 5.02 -20.03 -29.18
N LEU A 138 5.00 -18.74 -29.55
CA LEU A 138 3.86 -18.11 -30.21
C LEU A 138 4.00 -17.99 -31.74
N LYS A 139 5.10 -18.45 -32.35
CA LYS A 139 5.29 -18.41 -33.82
C LYS A 139 5.07 -19.73 -34.56
N ARG A 140 4.80 -20.84 -33.86
CA ARG A 140 4.69 -22.18 -34.51
C ARG A 140 3.28 -22.61 -34.91
N ASN A 141 2.26 -21.75 -34.82
CA ASN A 141 0.87 -22.14 -35.12
C ASN A 141 0.26 -21.49 -36.37
N GLU A 142 1.02 -20.71 -37.16
CA GLU A 142 0.52 -20.12 -38.42
C GLU A 142 1.04 -20.82 -39.69
N GLU A 143 2.02 -21.73 -39.60
CA GLU A 143 2.60 -22.40 -40.78
C GLU A 143 1.93 -23.76 -41.10
N ASN A 144 0.77 -24.07 -40.52
CA ASN A 144 0.08 -25.33 -40.79
C ASN A 144 -1.43 -25.13 -41.04
N ARG A 145 -1.75 -24.22 -41.96
CA ARG A 145 -3.05 -24.15 -42.62
C ARG A 145 -2.90 -23.96 -44.12
#